data_AF-A0A7V0XFX5-F1
#
_entry.id   AF-A0A7V0XFX5-F1
#
_cell.length_a   1.000
_cell.length_b   1.000
_cell.length_c   1.000
_cell.angle_alpha   90.00
_cell.angle_beta   90.00
_cell.angle_gamma   90.00
#
_symmetry.space_group_name_H-M   'P 1'
#
loop_
_entity.id
_entity.type
_entity.pdbx_description
1 polymer ?
#
loop_
_entity_poly.entity_id
_entity_poly.type
_entity_poly.pdbx_seq_one_letter_code
_entity_poly.pdbx_strand_id
1 'polypeptide(L)'
;MSKSLVLAVVLALALPASARGPQPDGDRTLSPYFLVSGEDAAAGKLPLLSTEAEVSIAGVIADVRVTQRYHNAGKRPIEAVYIFPASTRAAVYGMKMTIGERVIVAEVQKRGQARENYEQALREGRSASLLERQRPNVFQMNVGNILPGDTILVELSYTELLVPTDGVYEFVYPTVVGPRYSEKPAQGAPDGDRWVENPYLREGEPAPYRFDIGVRLAAGLAIAEMTCPSHQTSIKYDGPATATCRLDPTARNGDNRDFILRYRLAGSKVESGLLLFPGEKENFFLAMVQPPRRVAREDIPGREYI
;
A
#
# COMPACT_ATOMS: atom_id res chain seq x y z
N MET A 1 -42.80 -51.90 -45.73
CA MET A 1 -43.73 -51.03 -44.98
C MET A 1 -43.28 -50.99 -43.52
N SER A 2 -43.44 -49.83 -42.87
CA SER A 2 -43.11 -49.50 -41.48
C SER A 2 -41.63 -49.22 -41.15
N LYS A 3 -41.27 -47.92 -41.17
CA LYS A 3 -40.11 -47.35 -40.45
C LYS A 3 -40.62 -46.88 -39.08
N SER A 4 -40.02 -47.35 -38.00
CA SER A 4 -40.22 -46.81 -36.64
C SER A 4 -38.94 -46.15 -36.14
N LEU A 5 -39.09 -44.86 -35.80
CA LEU A 5 -38.47 -44.05 -34.75
C LEU A 5 -37.33 -44.68 -33.92
N VAL A 6 -36.22 -43.96 -33.73
CA VAL A 6 -35.79 -43.41 -32.42
C VAL A 6 -34.93 -42.16 -32.67
N LEU A 7 -35.43 -41.00 -32.25
CA LEU A 7 -34.69 -39.73 -32.19
C LEU A 7 -34.17 -39.59 -30.75
N ALA A 8 -32.87 -39.74 -30.54
CA ALA A 8 -32.24 -39.53 -29.24
C ALA A 8 -31.94 -38.03 -29.06
N VAL A 9 -32.76 -37.35 -28.25
CA VAL A 9 -32.50 -35.99 -27.77
C VAL A 9 -31.54 -36.10 -26.58
N VAL A 10 -30.28 -35.72 -26.79
CA VAL A 10 -29.31 -35.55 -25.69
C VAL A 10 -29.53 -34.15 -25.12
N LEU A 11 -30.19 -34.09 -23.96
CA LEU A 11 -30.38 -32.87 -23.19
C LEU A 11 -29.08 -32.57 -22.41
N ALA A 12 -28.26 -31.66 -22.94
CA ALA A 12 -27.09 -31.15 -22.23
C ALA A 12 -27.55 -30.18 -21.11
N LEU A 13 -27.52 -30.66 -19.86
CA LEU A 13 -27.67 -29.82 -18.67
C LEU A 13 -26.46 -28.90 -18.55
N ALA A 14 -26.57 -27.68 -19.08
CA ALA A 14 -25.64 -26.60 -18.80
C ALA A 14 -25.86 -26.11 -17.36
N LEU A 15 -25.04 -26.59 -16.43
CA LEU A 15 -24.92 -25.96 -15.11
C LEU A 15 -24.28 -24.57 -15.29
N PRO A 16 -24.86 -23.49 -14.76
CA PRO A 16 -24.18 -22.22 -14.74
C PRO A 16 -22.98 -22.35 -13.79
N ALA A 17 -21.78 -22.43 -14.36
CA ALA A 17 -20.57 -22.18 -13.61
C ALA A 17 -20.62 -20.72 -13.17
N SER A 18 -21.06 -20.48 -11.94
CA SER A 18 -20.86 -19.20 -11.28
C SER A 18 -19.35 -19.01 -11.15
N ALA A 19 -18.75 -18.33 -12.12
CA ALA A 19 -17.41 -17.79 -12.00
C ALA A 19 -17.43 -16.81 -10.83
N ARG A 20 -17.03 -17.30 -9.66
CA ARG A 20 -16.77 -16.47 -8.50
C ARG A 20 -15.52 -15.67 -8.85
N GLY A 21 -15.72 -14.46 -9.36
CA GLY A 21 -14.64 -13.50 -9.57
C GLY A 21 -13.83 -13.34 -8.27
N PRO A 22 -12.54 -13.00 -8.35
CA PRO A 22 -11.70 -12.85 -7.17
C PRO A 22 -12.34 -11.83 -6.23
N GLN A 23 -12.75 -12.31 -5.06
CA GLN A 23 -13.22 -11.46 -3.97
C GLN A 23 -12.04 -10.57 -3.55
N PRO A 24 -12.20 -9.24 -3.45
CA PRO A 24 -11.11 -8.39 -3.03
C PRO A 24 -10.76 -8.76 -1.59
N ASP A 25 -9.56 -9.31 -1.43
CA ASP A 25 -8.97 -9.59 -0.13
C ASP A 25 -8.91 -8.28 0.66
N GLY A 26 -9.63 -8.19 1.78
CA GLY A 26 -9.82 -6.96 2.55
C GLY A 26 -8.57 -6.44 3.26
N ASP A 27 -7.44 -7.13 3.09
CA ASP A 27 -6.17 -6.86 3.75
C ASP A 27 -5.12 -6.29 2.77
N ARG A 28 -5.32 -5.03 2.40
CA ARG A 28 -4.44 -4.30 1.47
C ARG A 28 -4.11 -2.92 2.02
N THR A 29 -2.87 -2.48 1.78
CA THR A 29 -2.44 -1.11 2.03
C THR A 29 -3.14 -0.19 1.02
N LEU A 30 -3.73 0.91 1.50
CA LEU A 30 -4.36 1.96 0.71
C LEU A 30 -3.55 3.26 0.78
N SER A 31 -3.80 4.17 -0.17
CA SER A 31 -3.07 5.42 -0.23
C SER A 31 -3.46 6.28 0.97
N PRO A 32 -2.51 6.86 1.70
CA PRO A 32 -2.85 7.74 2.80
C PRO A 32 -3.45 9.05 2.30
N TYR A 33 -4.37 9.62 3.07
CA TYR A 33 -5.17 10.79 2.66
C TYR A 33 -5.59 11.65 3.85
N PHE A 34 -6.01 12.89 3.57
CA PHE A 34 -6.68 13.74 4.55
C PHE A 34 -8.19 13.63 4.45
N LEU A 35 -8.85 13.53 5.61
CA LEU A 35 -10.27 13.74 5.78
C LEU A 35 -10.49 15.11 6.43
N VAL A 36 -11.13 16.05 5.73
CA VAL A 36 -11.45 17.37 6.28
C VAL A 36 -12.78 17.30 7.04
N SER A 37 -12.86 17.94 8.21
CA SER A 37 -14.09 17.96 9.02
C SER A 37 -15.03 19.12 8.63
N GLY A 38 -16.34 18.91 8.80
CA GLY A 38 -17.37 19.97 8.68
C GLY A 38 -17.81 20.31 7.24
N GLU A 39 -18.54 21.42 7.08
CA GLU A 39 -19.09 21.89 5.79
C GLU A 39 -18.00 22.18 4.72
N ASP A 40 -16.74 22.32 5.14
CA ASP A 40 -15.59 22.52 4.25
C ASP A 40 -15.10 21.22 3.57
N ALA A 41 -15.55 20.04 4.02
CA ALA A 41 -15.29 18.75 3.38
C ALA A 41 -15.86 18.70 1.94
N ALA A 42 -17.01 19.34 1.71
CA ALA A 42 -17.70 19.36 0.43
C ALA A 42 -17.02 20.24 -0.63
N ALA A 43 -16.03 21.06 -0.25
CA ALA A 43 -15.45 22.06 -1.14
C ALA A 43 -14.05 21.71 -1.68
N GLY A 44 -13.52 20.50 -1.39
CA GLY A 44 -12.23 20.07 -1.95
C GLY A 44 -11.07 21.01 -1.64
N LYS A 45 -11.08 21.66 -0.47
CA LYS A 45 -10.19 22.80 -0.13
C LYS A 45 -8.77 22.40 0.28
N LEU A 46 -8.47 21.11 0.39
CA LEU A 46 -7.13 20.60 0.73
C LEU A 46 -6.64 19.62 -0.34
N PRO A 47 -6.46 20.06 -1.60
CA PRO A 47 -5.97 19.17 -2.66
C PRO A 47 -4.59 18.59 -2.32
N LEU A 48 -4.43 17.32 -2.68
CA LEU A 48 -3.11 16.71 -2.86
C LEU A 48 -2.44 17.37 -4.06
N LEU A 49 -1.23 17.86 -3.89
CA LEU A 49 -0.41 18.45 -4.95
C LEU A 49 0.59 17.45 -5.53
N SER A 50 1.23 16.66 -4.64
CA SER A 50 2.21 15.67 -5.08
C SER A 50 2.32 14.50 -4.09
N THR A 51 2.64 13.34 -4.63
CA THR A 51 3.09 12.15 -3.88
C THR A 51 4.39 11.66 -4.48
N GLU A 52 5.41 11.50 -3.63
CA GLU A 52 6.69 10.91 -3.99
C GLU A 52 6.92 9.69 -3.09
N ALA A 53 7.19 8.54 -3.69
CA ALA A 53 7.46 7.31 -2.97
C ALA A 53 8.87 6.78 -3.28
N GLU A 54 9.67 6.59 -2.24
CA GLU A 54 10.94 5.87 -2.32
C GLU A 54 10.79 4.51 -1.67
N VAL A 55 11.06 3.45 -2.43
CA VAL A 55 10.88 2.07 -2.00
C VAL A 55 12.21 1.34 -2.08
N SER A 56 12.60 0.70 -0.97
CA SER A 56 13.75 -0.20 -0.91
C SER A 56 13.26 -1.59 -0.53
N ILE A 57 13.36 -2.54 -1.45
CA ILE A 57 12.91 -3.92 -1.24
C ILE A 57 14.14 -4.80 -0.97
N ALA A 58 14.15 -5.46 0.18
CA ALA A 58 15.16 -6.43 0.58
C ALA A 58 14.51 -7.80 0.72
N GLY A 59 14.73 -8.68 -0.27
CA GLY A 59 14.04 -9.96 -0.37
C GLY A 59 12.52 -9.76 -0.36
N VAL A 60 11.87 -10.09 0.75
CA VAL A 60 10.41 -10.00 0.95
C VAL A 60 9.94 -8.77 1.71
N ILE A 61 10.84 -7.87 2.13
CA ILE A 61 10.46 -6.70 2.94
C ILE A 61 10.60 -5.44 2.07
N ALA A 62 9.51 -4.71 1.90
CA ALA A 62 9.53 -3.38 1.30
C ALA A 62 9.62 -2.32 2.40
N ASP A 63 10.68 -1.53 2.42
CA ASP A 63 10.77 -0.28 3.18
C ASP A 63 10.30 0.88 2.30
N VAL A 64 9.24 1.56 2.71
CA VAL A 64 8.58 2.60 1.92
C VAL A 64 8.63 3.92 2.66
N ARG A 65 9.15 4.95 1.99
CA ARG A 65 9.06 6.34 2.42
C ARG A 65 8.18 7.11 1.45
N VAL A 66 7.13 7.72 1.98
CA VAL A 66 6.17 8.51 1.21
C VAL A 66 6.26 9.95 1.65
N THR A 67 6.36 10.85 0.67
CA THR A 67 6.27 12.29 0.87
C THR A 67 5.05 12.82 0.12
N GLN A 68 4.07 13.35 0.86
CA GLN A 68 2.87 13.97 0.28
C GLN A 68 2.83 15.45 0.57
N ARG A 69 2.45 16.24 -0.44
CA ARG A 69 2.27 17.69 -0.31
C ARG A 69 0.81 18.05 -0.53
N TYR A 70 0.21 18.77 0.42
CA TYR A 70 -1.14 19.31 0.32
C TYR A 70 -1.12 20.83 0.46
N HIS A 71 -2.17 21.49 -0.01
CA HIS A 71 -2.30 22.94 0.13
C HIS A 71 -3.72 23.31 0.52
N ASN A 72 -3.89 24.15 1.56
CA ASN A 72 -5.20 24.68 1.91
C ASN A 72 -5.57 25.81 0.94
N ALA A 73 -6.29 25.47 -0.12
CA ALA A 73 -6.84 26.39 -1.11
C ALA A 73 -8.12 27.11 -0.61
N GLY A 74 -8.56 26.82 0.61
CA GLY A 74 -9.69 27.46 1.26
C GLY A 74 -9.42 28.90 1.71
N LYS A 75 -10.48 29.60 2.09
CA LYS A 75 -10.44 30.97 2.65
C LYS A 75 -10.58 31.00 4.18
N ARG A 76 -10.68 29.82 4.82
CA ARG A 76 -10.86 29.68 6.28
C ARG A 76 -9.87 28.65 6.83
N PRO A 77 -9.49 28.76 8.12
CA PRO A 77 -8.80 27.69 8.81
C PRO A 77 -9.64 26.40 8.78
N ILE A 78 -8.97 25.24 8.62
CA ILE A 78 -9.61 23.93 8.60
C ILE A 78 -8.98 22.98 9.62
N GLU A 79 -9.75 21.96 10.00
CA GLU A 79 -9.28 20.81 10.75
C GLU A 79 -9.41 19.56 9.88
N ALA A 80 -8.40 18.70 9.93
CA ALA A 80 -8.33 17.49 9.13
C ALA A 80 -7.72 16.32 9.90
N VAL A 81 -8.07 15.11 9.48
CA VAL A 81 -7.52 13.86 10.00
C VAL A 81 -6.71 13.22 8.88
N TYR A 82 -5.42 13.02 9.10
CA TYR A 82 -4.60 12.23 8.19
C TYR A 82 -4.80 10.75 8.48
N ILE A 83 -5.16 9.96 7.48
CA ILE A 83 -5.52 8.55 7.59
C ILE A 83 -4.61 7.72 6.69
N PHE A 84 -4.00 6.68 7.24
CA PHE A 84 -3.27 5.66 6.49
C PHE A 84 -3.86 4.27 6.79
N PRO A 85 -4.68 3.72 5.87
CA PRO A 85 -5.17 2.35 5.97
C PRO A 85 -4.06 1.40 5.50
N ALA A 86 -3.37 0.77 6.44
CA ALA A 86 -2.27 -0.15 6.18
C ALA A 86 -2.78 -1.60 6.16
N SER A 87 -2.11 -2.51 5.44
CA SER A 87 -2.40 -3.95 5.57
C SER A 87 -1.94 -4.48 6.94
N THR A 88 -2.38 -5.68 7.33
CA THR A 88 -1.86 -6.43 8.49
C THR A 88 -0.36 -6.72 8.39
N ARG A 89 0.18 -6.67 7.17
CA ARG A 89 1.59 -6.90 6.84
C ARG A 89 2.42 -5.63 6.87
N ALA A 90 1.79 -4.48 7.11
CA ALA A 90 2.44 -3.19 7.13
C ALA A 90 2.65 -2.68 8.57
N ALA A 91 3.81 -2.06 8.81
CA ALA A 91 4.16 -1.47 10.09
C ALA A 91 4.72 -0.05 9.89
N VAL A 92 3.99 0.95 10.41
CA VAL A 92 4.44 2.35 10.44
C VAL A 92 5.47 2.50 11.55
N TYR A 93 6.63 3.06 11.21
CA TYR A 93 7.71 3.29 12.17
C TYR A 93 8.20 4.75 12.21
N GLY A 94 7.75 5.59 11.28
CA GLY A 94 8.09 7.00 11.27
C GLY A 94 7.00 7.84 10.61
N MET A 95 6.69 8.99 11.20
CA MET A 95 5.85 10.00 10.58
C MET A 95 6.27 11.39 11.04
N LYS A 96 6.36 12.32 10.09
CA LYS A 96 6.57 13.73 10.32
C LYS A 96 5.62 14.54 9.44
N MET A 97 5.06 15.59 10.00
CA MET A 97 4.17 16.51 9.30
C MET A 97 4.62 17.94 9.54
N THR A 98 4.77 18.72 8.47
CA THR A 98 5.11 20.15 8.54
C THR A 98 3.97 20.96 7.95
N ILE A 99 3.45 21.93 8.70
CA ILE A 99 2.31 22.79 8.33
C ILE A 99 2.75 24.24 8.51
N GLY A 100 3.00 24.95 7.43
CA GLY A 100 3.64 26.27 7.52
C GLY A 100 4.97 26.16 8.28
N GLU A 101 5.09 26.84 9.42
CA GLU A 101 6.27 26.78 10.31
C GLU A 101 6.21 25.67 11.38
N ARG A 102 5.04 25.04 11.55
CA ARG A 102 4.82 24.05 12.62
C ARG A 102 5.25 22.66 12.16
N VAL A 103 6.09 22.00 12.95
CA VAL A 103 6.50 20.60 12.73
C VAL A 103 5.90 19.71 13.81
N ILE A 104 5.24 18.64 13.39
CA ILE A 104 4.66 17.58 14.22
C ILE A 104 5.41 16.29 13.89
N VAL A 105 6.02 15.66 14.88
CA VAL A 105 6.69 14.36 14.72
C VAL A 105 5.91 13.33 15.52
N ALA A 106 5.50 12.25 14.87
CA ALA A 106 4.84 11.16 15.58
C ALA A 106 5.89 10.34 16.33
N GLU A 107 5.73 10.23 17.64
CA GLU A 107 6.56 9.36 18.47
C GLU A 107 5.88 7.99 18.59
N VAL A 108 6.51 6.96 18.04
CA VAL A 108 5.99 5.59 18.14
C VAL A 108 6.27 5.06 19.54
N GLN A 109 5.23 5.02 20.36
CA GLN A 109 5.30 4.51 21.73
C GLN A 109 4.44 3.25 21.91
N LYS A 110 4.80 2.41 22.89
CA LYS A 110 3.92 1.30 23.31
C LYS A 110 2.58 1.88 23.75
N ARG A 111 1.47 1.22 23.37
CA ARG A 111 0.09 1.70 23.59
C ARG A 111 -0.20 2.20 25.01
N GLY A 112 0.26 1.47 26.04
CA GLY A 112 0.06 1.88 27.44
C GLY A 112 0.79 3.20 27.76
N GLN A 113 2.06 3.28 27.39
CA GLN A 113 2.89 4.47 27.60
C GLN A 113 2.36 5.70 26.85
N ALA A 114 1.93 5.52 25.60
CA ALA A 114 1.36 6.60 24.79
C ALA A 114 0.13 7.24 25.46
N ARG A 115 -0.74 6.41 26.04
CA ARG A 115 -1.95 6.85 26.73
C ARG A 115 -1.63 7.61 28.02
N GLU A 116 -0.72 7.08 28.83
CA GLU A 116 -0.26 7.72 30.06
C GLU A 116 0.36 9.10 29.79
N ASN A 117 1.23 9.18 28.77
CA ASN A 117 1.89 10.41 28.37
C ASN A 117 0.89 11.47 27.87
N TYR A 118 -0.12 11.06 27.10
CA TYR A 118 -1.18 11.95 26.63
C TYR A 118 -2.03 12.51 27.76
N GLU A 119 -2.49 11.64 28.67
CA GLU A 119 -3.28 12.06 29.83
C GLU A 119 -2.48 13.00 30.73
N GLN A 120 -1.17 12.76 30.88
CA GLN A 120 -0.28 13.66 31.59
C GLN A 120 -0.13 15.02 30.89
N ALA A 121 0.10 15.05 29.58
CA ALA A 121 0.26 16.30 28.84
C ALA A 121 -1.01 17.17 28.85
N LEU A 122 -2.20 16.55 28.81
CA LEU A 122 -3.49 17.21 29.02
C LEU A 122 -3.59 17.87 30.40
N ARG A 123 -3.20 17.15 31.46
CA ARG A 123 -3.18 17.68 32.84
C ARG A 123 -2.22 18.87 32.99
N GLU A 124 -1.15 18.87 32.21
CA GLU A 124 -0.12 19.92 32.21
C GLU A 124 -0.43 21.09 31.25
N GLY A 125 -1.57 21.07 30.55
CA GLY A 125 -1.96 22.13 29.62
C GLY A 125 -1.12 22.20 28.34
N ARG A 126 -0.37 21.15 28.01
CA ARG A 126 0.42 21.08 26.78
C ARG A 126 -0.43 20.60 25.60
N SER A 127 -0.14 21.11 24.41
CA SER A 127 -0.73 20.58 23.18
C SER A 127 -0.15 19.19 22.91
N ALA A 128 -0.96 18.15 23.12
CA ALA A 128 -0.61 16.76 22.83
C ALA A 128 -1.63 16.16 21.86
N SER A 129 -1.14 15.48 20.83
CA SER A 129 -1.96 14.68 19.91
C SER A 129 -1.72 13.21 20.20
N LEU A 130 -2.75 12.48 20.64
CA LEU A 130 -2.67 11.03 20.79
C LEU A 130 -2.91 10.35 19.43
N LEU A 131 -1.99 9.47 19.07
CA LEU A 131 -2.15 8.57 17.94
C LEU A 131 -2.96 7.34 18.38
N GLU A 132 -4.21 7.22 17.93
CA GLU A 132 -5.07 6.08 18.27
C GLU A 132 -5.33 5.18 17.05
N ARG A 133 -5.07 3.87 17.22
CA ARG A 133 -5.49 2.83 16.28
C ARG A 133 -6.98 2.55 16.46
N GLN A 134 -7.85 3.33 15.80
CA GLN A 134 -9.31 3.18 15.92
C GLN A 134 -9.87 1.91 15.24
N ARG A 135 -9.16 1.34 14.26
CA ARG A 135 -9.48 0.05 13.62
C ARG A 135 -8.21 -0.81 13.52
N PRO A 136 -8.29 -2.15 13.53
CA PRO A 136 -7.14 -2.98 13.18
C PRO A 136 -6.57 -2.49 11.84
N ASN A 137 -5.29 -2.10 11.87
CA ASN A 137 -4.48 -1.65 10.74
C ASN A 137 -4.79 -0.28 10.11
N VAL A 138 -5.55 0.61 10.78
CA VAL A 138 -5.67 2.02 10.33
C VAL A 138 -4.90 2.94 11.27
N PHE A 139 -3.96 3.69 10.72
CA PHE A 139 -3.23 4.76 11.39
C PHE A 139 -3.93 6.10 11.13
N GLN A 140 -4.09 6.94 12.17
CA GLN A 140 -4.78 8.23 12.06
C GLN A 140 -4.10 9.30 12.90
N MET A 141 -4.04 10.53 12.39
CA MET A 141 -3.53 11.70 13.12
C MET A 141 -4.44 12.91 12.93
N ASN A 142 -4.94 13.47 14.02
CA ASN A 142 -5.76 14.68 14.02
C ASN A 142 -4.89 15.93 13.90
N VAL A 143 -5.30 16.85 13.04
CA VAL A 143 -4.58 18.08 12.73
C VAL A 143 -5.56 19.25 12.73
N GLY A 144 -5.47 20.09 13.75
CA GLY A 144 -6.25 21.32 13.83
C GLY A 144 -5.54 22.53 13.22
N ASN A 145 -6.33 23.57 12.96
CA ASN A 145 -5.90 24.93 12.62
C ASN A 145 -4.90 25.00 11.44
N ILE A 146 -5.24 24.41 10.30
CA ILE A 146 -4.52 24.58 9.03
C ILE A 146 -5.03 25.87 8.39
N LEU A 147 -4.20 26.91 8.31
CA LEU A 147 -4.61 28.24 7.87
C LEU A 147 -4.79 28.30 6.34
N PRO A 148 -5.57 29.27 5.82
CA PRO A 148 -5.64 29.55 4.39
C PRO A 148 -4.25 29.77 3.79
N GLY A 149 -3.95 29.08 2.70
CA GLY A 149 -2.66 29.18 2.02
C GLY A 149 -1.56 28.27 2.61
N ASP A 150 -1.78 27.62 3.76
CA ASP A 150 -0.79 26.72 4.33
C ASP A 150 -0.48 25.56 3.37
N THR A 151 0.79 25.20 3.32
CA THR A 151 1.22 23.94 2.72
C THR A 151 1.50 22.94 3.83
N ILE A 152 0.98 21.73 3.64
CA ILE A 152 1.27 20.57 4.47
C ILE A 152 2.25 19.67 3.73
N LEU A 153 3.36 19.31 4.38
CA LEU A 153 4.27 18.27 3.95
C LEU A 153 4.16 17.10 4.93
N VAL A 154 3.78 15.92 4.43
CA VAL A 154 3.71 14.68 5.22
C VAL A 154 4.79 13.73 4.75
N GLU A 155 5.62 13.28 5.68
CA GLU A 155 6.67 12.27 5.48
C GLU A 155 6.27 11.03 6.30
N LEU A 156 5.93 9.93 5.64
CA LEU A 156 5.50 8.68 6.27
C LEU A 156 6.50 7.57 5.91
N SER A 157 6.91 6.79 6.90
CA SER A 157 7.80 5.64 6.73
C SER A 157 7.17 4.37 7.30
N TYR A 158 7.07 3.34 6.48
CA TYR A 158 6.51 2.05 6.85
C TYR A 158 7.20 0.90 6.13
N THR A 159 7.20 -0.28 6.76
CA THR A 159 7.60 -1.53 6.11
C THR A 159 6.38 -2.34 5.71
N GLU A 160 6.43 -3.10 4.63
CA GLU A 160 5.41 -4.08 4.25
C GLU A 160 6.03 -5.42 3.84
N LEU A 161 5.47 -6.54 4.33
CA LEU A 161 5.88 -7.88 3.92
C LEU A 161 5.20 -8.29 2.60
N LEU A 162 6.02 -8.66 1.61
CA LEU A 162 5.62 -9.13 0.30
C LEU A 162 5.52 -10.66 0.30
N VAL A 163 4.29 -11.17 0.17
CA VAL A 163 4.04 -12.61 0.09
C VAL A 163 3.87 -13.00 -1.39
N PRO A 164 4.75 -13.85 -1.94
CA PRO A 164 4.66 -14.22 -3.34
C PRO A 164 3.42 -15.09 -3.60
N THR A 165 2.75 -14.85 -4.71
CA THR A 165 1.68 -15.72 -5.23
C THR A 165 2.15 -16.34 -6.55
N ASP A 166 2.09 -17.66 -6.67
CA ASP A 166 2.57 -18.40 -7.85
C ASP A 166 4.00 -18.04 -8.29
N GLY A 167 4.87 -17.81 -7.30
CA GLY A 167 6.28 -17.43 -7.49
C GLY A 167 6.48 -16.00 -7.99
N VAL A 168 5.44 -15.16 -7.98
CA VAL A 168 5.52 -13.73 -8.31
C VAL A 168 5.44 -12.94 -7.02
N TYR A 169 6.47 -12.14 -6.76
CA TYR A 169 6.40 -11.10 -5.74
C TYR A 169 5.76 -9.87 -6.37
N GLU A 170 4.77 -9.32 -5.67
CA GLU A 170 4.05 -8.13 -6.11
C GLU A 170 4.16 -7.06 -5.03
N PHE A 171 4.70 -5.90 -5.40
CA PHE A 171 4.63 -4.69 -4.61
C PHE A 171 3.57 -3.77 -5.23
N VAL A 172 2.60 -3.34 -4.42
CA VAL A 172 1.53 -2.44 -4.84
C VAL A 172 1.62 -1.16 -4.03
N TYR A 173 1.86 -0.04 -4.72
CA TYR A 173 1.70 1.27 -4.13
C TYR A 173 0.37 1.89 -4.60
N PRO A 174 -0.58 2.11 -3.68
CA PRO A 174 -1.86 2.72 -4.01
C PRO A 174 -1.71 4.23 -4.27
N THR A 175 -2.14 4.68 -5.45
CA THR A 175 -2.03 6.09 -5.88
C THR A 175 -3.31 6.87 -5.64
N VAL A 176 -4.46 6.19 -5.70
CA VAL A 176 -5.77 6.80 -5.47
C VAL A 176 -5.93 7.11 -3.99
N VAL A 177 -6.01 8.39 -3.66
CA VAL A 177 -6.32 8.90 -2.34
C VAL A 177 -7.82 8.88 -2.05
N GLY A 178 -8.18 8.59 -0.80
CA GLY A 178 -9.56 8.55 -0.31
C GLY A 178 -10.21 7.16 -0.37
N PRO A 179 -11.40 7.00 0.23
CA PRO A 179 -12.11 5.72 0.26
C PRO A 179 -12.43 5.24 -1.15
N ARG A 180 -11.96 4.03 -1.48
CA ARG A 180 -12.51 3.24 -2.59
C ARG A 180 -13.83 2.66 -2.09
N TYR A 181 -14.93 3.02 -2.73
CA TYR A 181 -16.27 2.42 -2.58
C TYR A 181 -16.53 1.72 -1.24
N SER A 182 -17.22 2.39 -0.30
CA SER A 182 -17.99 1.62 0.68
C SER A 182 -19.13 0.93 -0.06
N GLU A 183 -19.16 -0.41 -0.11
CA GLU A 183 -20.25 -1.19 -0.73
C GLU A 183 -21.61 -1.05 0.00
N LYS A 184 -21.68 -0.21 1.03
CA LYS A 184 -22.92 0.08 1.77
C LYS A 184 -23.45 1.45 1.36
N PRO A 185 -24.73 1.53 0.93
CA PRO A 185 -25.42 2.81 0.77
C PRO A 185 -25.30 3.64 2.06
N ALA A 186 -25.11 4.95 1.94
CA ALA A 186 -24.97 5.88 3.07
C ALA A 186 -26.18 5.89 4.04
N GLN A 187 -27.28 5.23 3.67
CA GLN A 187 -28.42 4.97 4.55
C GLN A 187 -28.28 3.60 5.23
N GLY A 188 -27.89 3.61 6.51
CA GLY A 188 -27.86 2.42 7.37
C GLY A 188 -26.47 1.97 7.84
N ALA A 189 -25.41 2.68 7.47
CA ALA A 189 -24.07 2.45 8.01
C ALA A 189 -23.96 2.99 9.47
N PRO A 190 -23.36 2.24 10.43
CA PRO A 190 -22.99 2.78 11.74
C PRO A 190 -22.16 4.05 11.56
N ASP A 191 -22.19 5.01 12.50
CA ASP A 191 -21.57 6.34 12.32
C ASP A 191 -20.08 6.31 11.91
N GLY A 192 -19.36 5.21 12.17
CA GLY A 192 -17.98 5.01 11.71
C GLY A 192 -17.81 4.60 10.24
N ASP A 193 -18.89 4.27 9.51
CA ASP A 193 -18.90 3.79 8.12
C ASP A 193 -19.59 4.79 7.14
N ARG A 194 -20.04 5.97 7.60
CA ARG A 194 -20.55 7.04 6.72
C ARG A 194 -19.37 7.72 6.00
N TRP A 195 -18.79 7.02 5.05
CA TRP A 195 -17.69 7.58 4.25
C TRP A 195 -18.23 8.64 3.28
N VAL A 196 -17.79 9.87 3.52
CA VAL A 196 -18.06 11.05 2.71
C VAL A 196 -17.55 10.82 1.29
N GLU A 197 -18.36 11.19 0.30
CA GLU A 197 -18.01 11.21 -1.13
C GLU A 197 -16.67 11.95 -1.31
N ASN A 198 -15.63 11.19 -1.69
CA ASN A 198 -14.40 11.79 -2.17
C ASN A 198 -14.66 12.31 -3.60
N PRO A 199 -14.14 13.49 -4.00
CA PRO A 199 -14.20 13.92 -5.39
C PRO A 199 -13.65 12.83 -6.30
N TYR A 200 -14.54 12.22 -7.08
CA TYR A 200 -14.19 11.22 -8.08
C TYR A 200 -13.56 11.93 -9.27
N LEU A 201 -12.34 11.54 -9.63
CA LEU A 201 -11.77 11.95 -10.90
C LEU A 201 -12.52 11.21 -12.00
N ARG A 202 -13.10 11.95 -12.95
CA ARG A 202 -13.84 11.35 -14.07
C ARG A 202 -12.88 10.54 -14.93
N GLU A 203 -13.35 9.42 -15.45
CA GLU A 203 -12.56 8.58 -16.35
C GLU A 203 -12.05 9.40 -17.54
N GLY A 204 -10.73 9.45 -17.74
CA GLY A 204 -10.08 10.22 -18.80
C GLY A 204 -9.59 11.63 -18.41
N GLU A 205 -9.90 12.13 -17.21
CA GLU A 205 -9.29 13.36 -16.70
C GLU A 205 -7.93 13.05 -16.05
N PRO A 206 -6.86 13.81 -16.32
CA PRO A 206 -5.57 13.63 -15.67
C PRO A 206 -5.69 14.00 -14.19
N ALA A 207 -5.05 13.24 -13.30
CA ALA A 207 -5.13 13.55 -11.89
C ALA A 207 -4.47 14.92 -11.61
N PRO A 208 -5.07 15.77 -10.77
CA PRO A 208 -4.57 17.13 -10.53
C PRO A 208 -3.30 17.17 -9.67
N TYR A 209 -2.68 16.01 -9.42
CA TYR A 209 -1.50 15.86 -8.58
C TYR A 209 -0.37 15.17 -9.34
N ARG A 210 0.86 15.47 -8.92
CA ARG A 210 2.08 14.82 -9.41
C ARG A 210 2.32 13.52 -8.66
N PHE A 211 2.69 12.47 -9.36
CA PHE A 211 3.11 11.21 -8.77
C PHE A 211 4.52 10.83 -9.24
N ASP A 212 5.38 10.45 -8.31
CA ASP A 212 6.70 9.90 -8.62
C ASP A 212 7.00 8.72 -7.71
N ILE A 213 7.67 7.71 -8.25
CA ILE A 213 8.06 6.53 -7.49
C ILE A 213 9.37 5.95 -8.00
N GLY A 214 10.26 5.65 -7.05
CA GLY A 214 11.52 4.96 -7.29
C GLY A 214 11.61 3.72 -6.43
N VAL A 215 11.88 2.57 -7.06
CA VAL A 215 12.05 1.29 -6.37
C VAL A 215 13.48 0.79 -6.57
N ARG A 216 14.14 0.42 -5.47
CA ARG A 216 15.41 -0.31 -5.46
C ARG A 216 15.15 -1.70 -4.90
N LEU A 217 15.49 -2.73 -5.65
CA LEU A 217 15.31 -4.12 -5.28
C LEU A 217 16.68 -4.76 -5.04
N ALA A 218 16.88 -5.32 -3.85
CA ALA A 218 17.92 -6.29 -3.53
C ALA A 218 17.22 -7.62 -3.23
N ALA A 219 17.14 -8.47 -4.25
CA ALA A 219 16.29 -9.66 -4.23
C ALA A 219 16.95 -10.85 -3.52
N GLY A 220 18.24 -10.80 -3.16
CA GLY A 220 18.99 -11.87 -2.48
C GLY A 220 19.28 -13.11 -3.34
N LEU A 221 18.48 -13.35 -4.38
CA LEU A 221 18.65 -14.34 -5.44
C LEU A 221 18.64 -13.65 -6.79
N ALA A 222 19.09 -14.36 -7.83
CA ALA A 222 19.08 -13.81 -9.18
C ALA A 222 17.63 -13.46 -9.61
N ILE A 223 17.43 -12.29 -10.20
CA ILE A 223 16.14 -11.83 -10.69
C ILE A 223 15.97 -12.40 -12.11
N ALA A 224 14.96 -13.24 -12.31
CA ALA A 224 14.62 -13.74 -13.63
C ALA A 224 13.87 -12.70 -14.46
N GLU A 225 12.97 -11.97 -13.82
CA GLU A 225 12.10 -11.01 -14.47
C GLU A 225 11.67 -9.94 -13.47
N MET A 226 11.61 -8.69 -13.93
CA MET A 226 10.97 -7.58 -13.24
C MET A 226 10.17 -6.76 -14.26
N THR A 227 8.90 -6.50 -13.96
CA THR A 227 7.96 -5.79 -14.84
C THR A 227 7.06 -4.85 -14.04
N CYS A 228 6.61 -3.78 -14.69
CA CYS A 228 5.57 -2.89 -14.16
C CYS A 228 4.38 -2.92 -15.14
N PRO A 229 3.35 -3.76 -14.91
CA PRO A 229 2.20 -3.81 -15.82
C PRO A 229 1.30 -2.56 -15.74
N SER A 230 1.46 -1.76 -14.69
CA SER A 230 0.57 -0.62 -14.40
C SER A 230 1.00 0.68 -15.07
N HIS A 231 2.31 0.96 -15.10
CA HIS A 231 2.86 2.24 -15.54
C HIS A 231 4.05 2.04 -16.47
N GLN A 232 4.32 3.03 -17.31
CA GLN A 232 5.56 3.06 -18.07
C GLN A 232 6.73 3.37 -17.12
N THR A 233 7.73 2.49 -17.11
CA THR A 233 8.88 2.58 -16.20
C THR A 233 10.17 2.25 -16.92
N SER A 234 11.27 2.84 -16.47
CA SER A 234 12.61 2.37 -16.79
C SER A 234 13.06 1.37 -15.73
N ILE A 235 13.39 0.16 -16.17
CA ILE A 235 13.93 -0.90 -15.32
C ILE A 235 15.37 -1.15 -15.73
N LYS A 236 16.27 -1.03 -14.75
CA LYS A 236 17.70 -1.30 -14.92
C LYS A 236 18.12 -2.41 -13.96
N TYR A 237 18.74 -3.46 -14.49
CA TYR A 237 19.40 -4.48 -13.67
C TYR A 237 20.80 -3.97 -13.34
N ASP A 238 21.04 -3.70 -12.06
CA ASP A 238 22.33 -3.22 -11.54
C ASP A 238 23.26 -4.39 -11.17
N GLY A 239 22.74 -5.62 -11.21
CA GLY A 239 23.44 -6.88 -10.97
C GLY A 239 22.47 -8.06 -11.08
N PRO A 240 22.94 -9.32 -10.90
CA PRO A 240 22.08 -10.50 -11.01
C PRO A 240 20.90 -10.47 -10.02
N ALA A 241 21.12 -9.99 -8.80
CA ALA A 241 20.13 -9.97 -7.72
C ALA A 241 19.63 -8.55 -7.37
N THR A 242 19.99 -7.54 -8.16
CA THR A 242 19.69 -6.14 -7.86
C THR A 242 19.14 -5.41 -9.06
N ALA A 243 18.08 -4.64 -8.87
CA ALA A 243 17.48 -3.84 -9.93
C ALA A 243 16.90 -2.53 -9.40
N THR A 244 16.86 -1.53 -10.26
CA THR A 244 16.23 -0.23 -10.01
C THR A 244 15.09 -0.04 -11.00
N CYS A 245 13.92 0.36 -10.51
CA CYS A 245 12.76 0.75 -11.30
C CYS A 245 12.43 2.21 -11.01
N ARG A 246 12.26 3.02 -12.06
CA ARG A 246 11.78 4.42 -11.94
C ARG A 246 10.63 4.68 -12.90
N LEU A 247 9.67 5.45 -12.43
CA LEU A 247 8.58 5.95 -13.26
C LEU A 247 9.14 6.79 -14.41
N ASP A 248 8.57 6.64 -15.60
CA ASP A 248 8.95 7.46 -16.75
C ASP A 248 8.64 8.94 -16.45
N PRO A 249 9.55 9.89 -16.75
CA PRO A 249 9.31 11.32 -16.54
C PRO A 249 8.03 11.86 -17.21
N THR A 250 7.62 11.26 -18.32
CA THR A 250 6.39 11.62 -19.05
C THR A 250 5.12 11.08 -18.39
N ALA A 251 5.24 10.10 -17.48
CA ALA A 251 4.14 9.45 -16.77
C ALA A 251 3.93 10.00 -15.33
N ARG A 252 4.51 11.16 -15.00
CA ARG A 252 4.48 11.75 -13.64
C ARG A 252 3.21 12.53 -13.29
N ASN A 253 2.29 12.65 -14.23
CA ASN A 253 0.94 13.13 -13.92
C ASN A 253 0.19 11.96 -13.30
N GLY A 254 -0.46 12.16 -12.15
CA GLY A 254 -1.12 11.07 -11.43
C GLY A 254 -2.10 10.31 -12.34
N ASP A 255 -2.05 8.99 -12.25
CA ASP A 255 -2.94 8.06 -12.92
C ASP A 255 -3.92 7.49 -11.89
N ASN A 256 -5.12 7.10 -12.31
CA ASN A 256 -6.18 6.56 -11.45
C ASN A 256 -6.00 5.07 -11.14
N ARG A 257 -4.77 4.57 -11.19
CA ARG A 257 -4.45 3.15 -10.99
C ARG A 257 -3.26 2.98 -10.08
N ASP A 258 -3.24 1.85 -9.38
CA ASP A 258 -2.14 1.52 -8.48
C ASP A 258 -0.84 1.28 -9.24
N PHE A 259 0.26 1.69 -8.64
CA PHE A 259 1.57 1.28 -9.11
C PHE A 259 1.83 -0.16 -8.68
N ILE A 260 2.00 -1.04 -9.64
CA ILE A 260 2.21 -2.48 -9.46
C ILE A 260 3.58 -2.83 -10.03
N LEU A 261 4.50 -3.24 -9.18
CA LEU A 261 5.78 -3.82 -9.57
C LEU A 261 5.76 -5.31 -9.28
N ARG A 262 6.06 -6.11 -10.31
CA ARG A 262 6.17 -7.56 -10.22
C ARG A 262 7.59 -8.00 -10.46
N TYR A 263 8.07 -8.95 -9.67
CA TYR A 263 9.34 -9.61 -9.96
C TYR A 263 9.28 -11.10 -9.63
N ARG A 264 10.09 -11.86 -10.35
CA ARG A 264 10.33 -13.29 -10.13
C ARG A 264 11.81 -13.50 -9.90
N LEU A 265 12.10 -14.35 -8.93
CA LEU A 265 13.44 -14.85 -8.71
C LEU A 265 13.69 -16.05 -9.65
N ALA A 266 14.93 -16.21 -10.09
CA ALA A 266 15.35 -17.31 -10.96
C ALA A 266 15.32 -18.65 -10.22
N GLY A 267 15.31 -19.74 -11.00
CA GLY A 267 15.54 -21.08 -10.49
C GLY A 267 14.56 -22.13 -10.98
N SER A 268 15.10 -23.17 -11.61
CA SER A 268 14.44 -24.47 -11.83
C SER A 268 14.86 -25.51 -10.79
N LYS A 269 15.75 -25.13 -9.86
CA LYS A 269 16.35 -25.95 -8.80
C LYS A 269 16.16 -25.25 -7.45
N VAL A 270 16.52 -25.93 -6.35
CA VAL A 270 16.59 -25.28 -5.04
C VAL A 270 17.70 -24.22 -5.10
N GLU A 271 17.35 -22.97 -4.88
CA GLU A 271 18.30 -21.86 -4.79
C GLU A 271 18.16 -21.17 -3.44
N SER A 272 19.28 -20.71 -2.89
CA SER A 272 19.32 -19.98 -1.62
C SER A 272 20.09 -18.68 -1.75
N GLY A 273 19.56 -17.63 -1.16
CA GLY A 273 20.15 -16.30 -1.14
C GLY A 273 20.33 -15.81 0.29
N LEU A 274 21.37 -15.01 0.51
CA LEU A 274 21.65 -14.38 1.81
C LEU A 274 21.86 -12.88 1.61
N LEU A 275 21.07 -12.08 2.31
CA LEU A 275 21.29 -10.65 2.46
C LEU A 275 21.83 -10.38 3.85
N LEU A 276 22.88 -9.58 3.95
CA LEU A 276 23.54 -9.22 5.20
C LEU A 276 23.35 -7.73 5.47
N PHE A 277 22.96 -7.40 6.70
CA PHE A 277 22.69 -6.05 7.16
C PHE A 277 23.55 -5.78 8.40
N PRO A 278 24.77 -5.27 8.23
CA PRO A 278 25.60 -4.89 9.36
C PRO A 278 24.98 -3.67 10.06
N GLY A 279 24.77 -3.76 11.37
CA GLY A 279 24.26 -2.66 12.19
C GLY A 279 25.28 -2.21 13.23
N GLU A 280 25.01 -1.09 13.90
CA GLU A 280 25.95 -0.52 14.88
C GLU A 280 26.10 -1.38 16.14
N LYS A 281 25.01 -2.04 16.58
CA LYS A 281 24.97 -2.88 17.79
C LYS A 281 24.80 -4.36 17.47
N GLU A 282 24.01 -4.66 16.45
CA GLU A 282 23.67 -6.02 16.04
C GLU A 282 23.65 -6.10 14.53
N ASN A 283 24.03 -7.26 14.00
CA ASN A 283 23.96 -7.56 12.57
C ASN A 283 22.72 -8.42 12.32
N PHE A 284 22.05 -8.15 11.21
CA PHE A 284 20.89 -8.92 10.77
C PHE A 284 21.19 -9.60 9.44
N PHE A 285 20.46 -10.67 9.16
CA PHE A 285 20.50 -11.30 7.84
C PHE A 285 19.11 -11.75 7.43
N LEU A 286 18.89 -11.84 6.13
CA LEU A 286 17.74 -12.50 5.54
C LEU A 286 18.25 -13.67 4.70
N ALA A 287 17.95 -14.89 5.14
CA ALA A 287 18.16 -16.09 4.36
C ALA A 287 16.87 -16.43 3.63
N MET A 288 16.96 -16.61 2.32
CA MET A 288 15.84 -17.04 1.49
C MET A 288 16.19 -18.36 0.83
N VAL A 289 15.24 -19.30 0.84
CA VAL A 289 15.39 -20.59 0.17
C VAL A 289 14.17 -20.77 -0.73
N GLN A 290 14.41 -20.88 -2.01
CA GLN A 290 13.38 -21.04 -3.02
C GLN A 290 13.34 -22.48 -3.52
N PRO A 291 12.19 -23.17 -3.43
CA PRO A 291 12.04 -24.49 -4.01
C PRO A 291 11.99 -24.41 -5.55
N PRO A 292 12.32 -25.50 -6.25
CA PRO A 292 12.13 -25.57 -7.69
C PRO A 292 10.65 -25.44 -8.04
N ARG A 293 10.36 -24.95 -9.24
CA ARG A 293 8.98 -24.83 -9.75
C ARG A 293 8.18 -26.14 -9.69
N ARG A 294 8.87 -27.28 -9.85
CA ARG A 294 8.31 -28.62 -9.69
C ARG A 294 9.35 -29.48 -8.99
N VAL A 295 8.94 -30.14 -7.91
CA VAL A 295 9.74 -31.16 -7.23
C VAL A 295 9.54 -32.48 -7.97
N ALA A 296 10.61 -33.04 -8.53
CA ALA A 296 10.59 -34.40 -9.07
C ALA A 296 10.70 -35.41 -7.91
N ARG A 297 10.24 -36.65 -8.11
CA ARG A 297 10.40 -37.71 -7.09
C ARG A 297 11.87 -37.95 -6.75
N GLU A 298 12.75 -37.70 -7.71
CA GLU A 298 14.21 -37.79 -7.63
C GLU A 298 14.80 -36.80 -6.62
N ASP A 299 14.16 -35.64 -6.46
CA ASP A 299 14.61 -34.54 -5.60
C ASP A 299 14.21 -34.74 -4.13
N ILE A 300 13.33 -35.72 -3.84
CA ILE A 300 12.86 -36.01 -2.49
C ILE A 300 13.90 -36.92 -1.84
N PRO A 301 14.68 -36.44 -0.85
CA PRO A 301 15.64 -37.30 -0.17
C PRO A 301 14.91 -38.49 0.48
N GLY A 302 15.54 -39.66 0.47
CA GLY A 302 15.02 -40.82 1.18
C GLY A 302 14.79 -40.47 2.64
N ARG A 303 13.67 -40.90 3.22
CA ARG A 303 13.40 -40.66 4.64
C ARG A 303 14.52 -41.29 5.46
N GLU A 304 15.32 -40.46 6.14
CA GLU A 304 16.19 -40.96 7.20
C GLU A 304 15.30 -41.31 8.38
N TYR A 305 15.23 -42.60 8.70
CA TYR A 305 14.71 -43.06 9.98
C TYR A 305 15.86 -42.91 10.99
N ILE A 306 15.78 -41.90 11.84
CA ILE A 306 16.60 -41.79 13.05
C ILE A 306 15.93 -42.58 14.16
#